data_AF-A0A367RJQ2-F1
#
_entry.id   AF-A0A367RJQ2-F1
#
_cell.length_a   1.000
_cell.length_b   1.000
_cell.length_c   1.000
_cell.angle_alpha   90.00
_cell.angle_beta   90.00
_cell.angle_gamma   90.00
#
_symmetry.space_group_name_H-M   'P 1'
#
loop_
_entity.id
_entity.type
_entity.pdbx_description
1 polymer ?
#
loop_
_entity_poly.entity_id
_entity_poly.type
_entity_poly.pdbx_seq_one_letter_code
_entity_poly.pdbx_strand_id
1 'polypeptide(L)'
;MTSSIGLEQIIAQKVRTLSKEQQQLVLDFVEFLQLKSPAVEFKHHDGTPMSALEAAGDLVGCVDSGPGDLSTNKEYLKRSLAE
;
A
#
# COMPACT_ATOMS: atom_id res chain seq x y z
N MET A 1 -43.87 10.66 6.32
CA MET A 1 -43.13 10.52 5.05
C MET A 1 -41.64 10.56 5.39
N THR A 2 -41.02 9.40 5.64
CA THR A 2 -39.60 9.33 6.00
C THR A 2 -38.81 9.25 4.71
N SER A 3 -38.30 10.38 4.23
CA SER A 3 -37.36 10.41 3.12
C SER A 3 -36.17 9.53 3.48
N SER A 4 -35.92 8.49 2.69
CA SER A 4 -34.70 7.70 2.74
C SER A 4 -33.54 8.62 2.41
N ILE A 5 -32.94 9.24 3.43
CA ILE A 5 -31.75 10.07 3.27
C ILE A 5 -30.66 9.14 2.75
N GLY A 6 -30.18 9.42 1.54
CA GLY A 6 -29.09 8.68 0.93
C GLY A 6 -27.81 8.84 1.76
N LEU A 7 -27.01 7.77 1.82
CA LEU A 7 -25.76 7.74 2.58
C LEU A 7 -24.85 8.93 2.25
N GLU A 8 -24.78 9.32 0.98
CA GLU A 8 -24.13 10.53 0.46
C GLU A 8 -24.48 11.80 1.24
N GLN A 9 -25.77 12.02 1.52
CA GLN A 9 -26.25 13.21 2.22
C GLN A 9 -25.89 13.18 3.70
N ILE A 10 -25.89 11.99 4.33
CA ILE A 10 -25.45 11.82 5.72
C ILE A 10 -23.95 12.12 5.85
N ILE A 11 -23.14 11.62 4.90
CA ILE A 11 -21.70 11.87 4.87
C ILE A 11 -21.45 13.36 4.69
N ALA A 12 -22.09 14.01 3.70
CA ALA A 12 -21.94 15.45 3.47
C ALA A 12 -22.32 16.28 4.70
N GLN A 13 -23.40 15.91 5.41
CA GLN A 13 -23.80 16.60 6.63
C GLN A 13 -22.77 16.44 7.75
N LYS A 14 -22.23 15.24 7.95
CA LYS A 14 -21.20 14.99 8.98
C LYS A 14 -19.90 15.72 8.68
N VAL A 15 -19.41 15.67 7.44
CA VAL A 15 -18.17 16.35 7.03
C VAL A 15 -18.25 17.86 7.24
N ARG A 16 -19.42 18.47 6.96
CA ARG A 16 -19.65 19.91 7.20
C ARG A 16 -19.53 20.33 8.66
N THR A 17 -19.73 19.42 9.62
CA THR A 17 -19.62 19.72 11.06
C THR A 17 -18.18 19.64 11.59
N LEU A 18 -17.24 19.13 10.78
CA LEU A 18 -15.84 18.97 11.16
C LEU A 18 -15.04 20.27 10.97
N SER A 19 -13.91 20.38 11.68
CA SER A 19 -12.94 21.48 11.45
C SER A 19 -12.28 21.35 10.06
N LYS A 20 -11.67 22.43 9.56
CA LYS A 20 -10.97 22.40 8.25
C LYS A 20 -9.88 21.32 8.18
N GLU A 21 -9.14 21.13 9.27
CA GLU A 21 -8.08 20.12 9.37
C GLU A 21 -8.66 18.70 9.30
N GLN A 22 -9.78 18.47 10.00
CA GLN A 22 -10.48 17.19 9.94
C GLN A 22 -11.14 16.93 8.57
N GLN A 23 -11.62 17.97 7.90
CA GLN A 23 -12.14 17.86 6.54
C GLN A 23 -11.04 17.44 5.55
N GLN A 24 -9.83 17.98 5.71
CA GLN A 24 -8.68 17.56 4.91
C GLN A 24 -8.35 16.08 5.14
N LEU A 25 -8.30 15.62 6.40
CA LEU A 25 -8.09 14.20 6.72
C LEU A 25 -9.17 13.28 6.09
N VAL A 26 -10.42 13.73 6.06
CA VAL A 26 -11.50 12.98 5.38
C VAL A 26 -11.25 12.92 3.88
N LEU A 27 -10.84 14.03 3.25
CA LEU A 27 -10.50 14.06 1.83
C LEU A 27 -9.34 13.11 1.52
N ASP A 28 -8.25 13.20 2.29
CA ASP A 28 -7.07 12.34 2.15
C ASP A 28 -7.45 10.85 2.27
N PHE A 29 -8.37 10.52 3.20
CA PHE A 29 -8.85 9.15 3.37
C PHE A 29 -9.71 8.67 2.19
N VAL A 30 -10.58 9.53 1.64
CA VAL A 30 -11.37 9.20 0.45
C VAL A 30 -10.46 8.98 -0.76
N GLU A 31 -9.46 9.84 -0.95
CA GLU A 31 -8.44 9.67 -1.99
C GLU A 31 -7.67 8.37 -1.81
N PHE A 32 -7.27 8.05 -0.58
CA PHE A 32 -6.66 6.76 -0.25
C PHE A 32 -7.56 5.58 -0.64
N LEU A 33 -8.86 5.64 -0.34
CA LEU A 33 -9.80 4.56 -0.70
C LEU A 33 -9.97 4.42 -2.22
N GLN A 34 -9.94 5.53 -2.97
CA GLN A 34 -10.01 5.50 -4.43
C GLN A 34 -8.74 4.94 -5.06
N LEU A 35 -7.57 5.28 -4.49
CA LEU A 35 -6.27 4.74 -4.89
C LEU A 35 -6.10 3.28 -4.49
N LYS A 36 -6.74 2.87 -3.39
CA LYS A 36 -6.94 1.47 -3.01
C LYS A 36 -8.00 0.87 -3.92
N SER A 37 -7.75 0.89 -5.23
CA SER A 37 -8.36 -0.06 -6.16
C SER A 37 -8.28 -1.45 -5.51
N PRO A 38 -9.33 -2.30 -5.61
CA PRO A 38 -9.26 -3.66 -5.10
C PRO A 38 -7.93 -4.23 -5.56
N ALA A 39 -7.10 -4.62 -4.60
CA ALA A 39 -5.73 -5.06 -4.84
C ALA A 39 -5.75 -5.90 -6.10
N VAL A 40 -4.92 -5.55 -7.09
CA VAL A 40 -4.82 -6.31 -8.34
C VAL A 40 -4.76 -7.77 -7.92
N GLU A 41 -5.86 -8.50 -8.11
CA GLU A 41 -5.88 -9.91 -7.80
C GLU A 41 -4.95 -10.50 -8.85
N PHE A 42 -3.73 -10.82 -8.42
CA PHE A 42 -2.85 -11.61 -9.25
C PHE A 42 -3.61 -12.89 -9.54
N LYS A 43 -3.87 -13.13 -10.82
CA LYS A 43 -4.56 -14.31 -11.30
C LYS A 43 -3.67 -14.99 -12.29
N HIS A 44 -3.71 -16.32 -12.27
CA HIS A 44 -3.18 -17.09 -13.38
C HIS A 44 -4.03 -16.83 -14.64
N HIS A 45 -3.51 -17.23 -15.81
CA HIS A 45 -4.23 -17.08 -17.08
C HIS A 45 -5.59 -17.79 -17.12
N ASP A 46 -5.81 -18.77 -16.24
CA ASP A 46 -7.07 -19.50 -16.07
C ASP A 46 -8.06 -18.81 -15.10
N GLY A 47 -7.68 -17.67 -14.52
CA GLY A 47 -8.49 -16.89 -13.59
C GLY A 47 -8.43 -17.33 -12.14
N THR A 48 -7.63 -18.35 -11.79
CA THR A 48 -7.43 -18.77 -10.40
C THR A 48 -6.61 -17.74 -9.62
N PRO A 49 -6.91 -17.51 -8.32
CA PRO A 49 -6.17 -16.55 -7.51
C PRO A 49 -4.74 -17.04 -7.27
N MET A 50 -3.78 -16.19 -7.59
CA MET A 50 -2.35 -16.41 -7.41
C MET A 50 -1.92 -15.90 -6.04
N SER A 51 -1.07 -16.64 -5.34
CA SER A 51 -0.51 -16.19 -4.06
C SER A 51 0.51 -15.06 -4.26
N ALA A 52 0.73 -14.25 -3.22
CA ALA A 52 1.73 -13.19 -3.25
C ALA A 52 3.15 -13.71 -3.52
N LEU A 53 3.46 -14.94 -3.07
CA LEU A 53 4.77 -15.57 -3.31
C LEU A 53 4.96 -15.90 -4.79
N GLU A 54 3.93 -16.47 -5.43
CA GLU A 54 3.96 -16.80 -6.86
C GLU A 54 4.05 -15.55 -7.72
N ALA A 55 3.28 -14.51 -7.38
CA ALA A 55 3.31 -13.22 -8.09
C ALA A 55 4.67 -12.52 -8.00
N ALA A 56 5.39 -12.72 -6.89
CA ALA A 56 6.72 -12.17 -6.67
C ALA A 56 7.85 -13.08 -7.17
N GLY A 57 7.55 -14.18 -7.87
CA GLY A 57 8.55 -15.18 -8.30
C GLY A 57 9.74 -14.57 -9.05
N ASP A 58 9.49 -13.61 -9.95
CA ASP A 58 10.53 -12.91 -10.72
C ASP A 58 11.36 -11.93 -9.87
N LEU A 59 10.90 -11.61 -8.65
CA LEU A 59 11.59 -10.76 -7.69
C LEU A 59 12.34 -11.58 -6.62
N VAL A 60 12.01 -12.85 -6.46
CA VAL A 60 12.69 -13.75 -5.51
C VAL A 60 14.04 -14.13 -6.08
N GLY A 61 15.11 -13.61 -5.48
CA GLY A 61 16.49 -13.92 -5.88
C GLY A 61 17.08 -12.99 -6.95
N CYS A 62 16.34 -11.98 -7.42
CA CYS A 62 16.83 -11.00 -8.40
C CYS A 62 17.77 -9.93 -7.81
N VAL A 63 18.35 -10.16 -6.63
CA VAL A 63 19.45 -9.34 -6.14
C VAL A 63 20.73 -9.78 -6.87
N ASP A 64 20.81 -9.40 -8.15
CA ASP A 64 22.00 -9.67 -8.99
C ASP A 64 23.21 -8.83 -8.55
N SER A 65 22.98 -7.77 -7.78
CA SER A 65 24.00 -6.82 -7.33
C SER A 65 23.92 -6.60 -5.82
N GLY A 66 24.49 -7.55 -5.08
CA GLY A 66 24.73 -7.51 -3.64
C GLY A 66 25.53 -8.74 -3.22
N PRO A 67 26.16 -8.76 -2.04
CA PRO A 67 26.71 -10.01 -1.52
C PRO A 67 25.56 -11.03 -1.45
N GLY A 68 25.67 -12.12 -2.22
CA GLY A 68 24.63 -13.17 -2.29
C GLY A 68 24.32 -13.84 -0.94
N ASP A 69 25.15 -13.57 0.05
CA ASP A 69 24.92 -13.83 1.45
C ASP A 69 24.62 -12.52 2.21
N LEU A 70 23.35 -12.27 2.53
CA LEU A 70 22.92 -11.15 3.37
C LEU A 70 23.38 -11.30 4.83
N SER A 71 23.93 -12.45 5.23
CA SER A 71 24.66 -12.62 6.48
C SER A 71 26.10 -12.09 6.40
N THR A 72 26.33 -11.10 5.52
CA THR A 72 27.57 -10.35 5.33
C THR A 72 28.44 -10.34 6.58
N ASN A 73 29.58 -11.02 6.48
CA ASN A 73 30.62 -11.01 7.49
C ASN A 73 30.88 -9.55 7.92
N LYS A 74 30.77 -9.28 9.23
CA LYS A 74 30.80 -7.92 9.82
C LYS A 74 32.07 -7.14 9.44
N GLU A 75 33.12 -7.83 9.03
CA GLU A 75 34.36 -7.23 8.54
C GLU A 75 34.17 -6.41 7.25
N TYR A 76 33.21 -6.75 6.37
CA TYR A 76 32.94 -6.01 5.14
C TYR A 76 32.31 -4.62 5.38
N LEU A 77 31.69 -4.42 6.55
CA LEU A 77 31.12 -3.12 6.96
C LEU A 77 32.17 -2.21 7.62
N LYS A 78 33.35 -2.73 7.94
CA LYS A 78 34.48 -1.94 8.41
C LYS A 78 35.17 -1.27 7.23
N ARG A 79 34.50 -0.31 6.58
CA ARG A 79 35.19 0.64 5.71
C ARG A 79 36.11 1.48 6.59
N SER A 80 37.41 1.47 6.26
CA SER A 80 38.49 2.15 6.95
C SER A 80 38.17 3.64 7.17
N LEU A 81 37.93 4.03 8.42
CA LEU A 81 38.12 5.39 8.90
C LEU A 81 39.62 5.60 9.06
N ALA A 82 40.30 5.94 7.96
CA ALA A 82 41.67 6.40 7.99
C ALA A 82 41.86 7.43 6.87
N GLU A 83 41.53 8.68 7.19
CA GLU A 83 42.28 9.88 6.77
C GLU A 83 42.45 10.76 8.01
#